data_AF-A0A3B9A5F3-F1
#
_entry.id   AF-A0A3B9A5F3-F1
#
_cell.length_a   1.000
_cell.length_b   1.000
_cell.length_c   1.000
_cell.angle_alpha   90.00
_cell.angle_beta   90.00
_cell.angle_gamma   90.00
#
_symmetry.space_group_name_H-M   'P 1'
#
loop_
_entity.id
_entity.type
_entity.pdbx_description
1 polymer ?
#
loop_
_entity_poly.entity_id
_entity_poly.type
_entity_poly.pdbx_seq_one_letter_code
_entity_poly.pdbx_strand_id
1 'polypeptide(L)'
;MMIELWFPPKTRPSFVLVDEDGNDEVGAELTDAEVYCDLCNADIPLRPVPVVSGYALCLECLPKIEPKWERQVTPLLKLIWQTQMASE
;
A
#
# COMPACT_ATOMS: atom_id res chain seq x y z
N MET A 1 -11.95 3.72 10.37
CA MET A 1 -10.59 4.26 10.14
C MET A 1 -10.60 5.00 8.81
N MET A 2 -9.78 6.04 8.65
CA MET A 2 -9.70 6.77 7.38
C MET A 2 -8.78 6.03 6.41
N ILE A 3 -9.13 5.99 5.13
CA ILE A 3 -8.24 5.49 4.08
C ILE A 3 -7.34 6.64 3.62
N GLU A 4 -6.04 6.42 3.70
CA GLU A 4 -5.04 7.24 3.05
C GLU A 4 -4.72 6.66 1.67
N LEU A 5 -4.55 7.54 0.69
CA LEU A 5 -4.24 7.17 -0.69
C LEU A 5 -2.77 7.45 -0.96
N TRP A 6 -1.97 6.39 -0.87
CA TRP A 6 -0.53 6.51 -1.01
C TRP A 6 -0.11 6.24 -2.46
N PHE A 7 0.68 7.15 -3.02
CA PHE A 7 1.42 6.93 -4.27
C PHE A 7 2.87 6.62 -3.89
N PRO A 8 3.32 5.35 -3.96
CA PRO A 8 4.70 5.01 -3.70
C PRO A 8 5.63 5.87 -4.55
N PRO A 9 6.69 6.44 -3.97
CA PRO A 9 7.71 7.12 -4.76
C PRO A 9 8.37 6.11 -5.72
N LYS A 10 8.95 6.63 -6.81
CA LYS A 10 9.64 5.81 -7.83
C LYS A 10 10.63 4.82 -7.25
N THR A 11 11.32 5.24 -6.19
CA THR A 11 12.21 4.40 -5.41
C THR A 11 12.04 4.66 -3.91
N ARG A 12 12.21 3.62 -3.09
CA ARG A 12 12.25 3.71 -1.63
C ARG A 12 13.10 2.59 -1.04
N PRO A 13 13.71 2.76 0.14
CA PRO A 13 14.37 1.66 0.81
C PRO A 13 13.35 0.61 1.29
N SER A 14 13.75 -0.66 1.30
CA SER A 14 12.94 -1.75 1.86
C SER A 14 12.79 -1.66 3.38
N PHE A 15 13.80 -1.12 4.07
CA PHE A 15 13.76 -0.78 5.49
C PHE A 15 14.75 0.34 5.81
N VAL A 16 14.52 1.02 6.93
CA VAL A 16 15.49 1.88 7.59
C VAL A 16 15.50 1.48 9.06
N LEU A 17 16.62 0.96 9.54
CA LEU A 17 16.83 0.62 10.93
C LEU A 17 17.81 1.63 11.53
N VAL A 18 17.53 2.09 12.75
CA VAL A 18 18.45 2.94 13.50
C VAL A 18 19.04 2.09 14.62
N ASP A 19 20.36 1.96 14.65
CA ASP A 19 21.07 1.21 15.68
C ASP A 19 21.15 1.97 17.03
N GLU A 20 21.70 1.34 18.07
CA GLU A 20 21.83 1.94 19.41
C GLU A 20 22.76 3.17 19.43
N ASP A 21 23.66 3.29 18.45
CA ASP A 21 24.59 4.40 18.29
C ASP A 21 24.03 5.52 17.39
N GLY A 22 22.83 5.33 16.83
CA GLY A 22 22.13 6.28 15.97
C GLY A 22 22.52 6.24 14.49
N ASN A 23 23.18 5.17 14.03
CA ASN A 23 23.48 4.98 12.61
C ASN A 23 22.31 4.30 11.88
N ASP A 24 22.11 4.71 10.63
CA ASP A 24 21.11 4.13 9.75
C ASP A 24 21.66 2.91 8.99
N GLU A 25 20.98 1.77 9.13
CA GLU A 25 21.10 0.64 8.22
C GLU A 25 19.93 0.70 7.21
N VAL A 26 20.25 0.95 5.94
CA VAL A 26 19.28 1.13 4.87
C VAL A 26 19.23 -0.12 3.98
N GLY A 27 18.04 -0.67 3.82
CA GLY A 27 17.81 -1.83 2.96
C GLY A 27 17.93 -1.54 1.47
N ALA A 28 17.81 -2.59 0.65
CA ALA A 28 17.83 -2.47 -0.80
C ALA A 28 16.74 -1.51 -1.33
N GLU A 29 17.00 -0.91 -2.49
CA GLU A 29 16.04 -0.04 -3.16
C GLU A 29 14.91 -0.86 -3.79
N LEU A 30 13.67 -0.49 -3.47
CA LEU A 30 12.44 -1.00 -4.06
C LEU A 30 11.85 0.04 -5.01
N THR A 31 11.31 -0.42 -6.12
CA THR A 31 10.58 0.37 -7.09
C THR A 31 9.16 0.71 -6.61
N ASP A 32 8.51 1.64 -7.30
CA ASP A 32 7.11 1.96 -7.08
C ASP A 32 6.15 0.81 -7.38
N ALA A 33 6.59 -0.27 -8.04
CA ALA A 33 5.81 -1.47 -8.32
C ALA A 33 5.83 -2.48 -7.15
N GLU A 34 6.94 -2.56 -6.42
CA GLU A 34 7.19 -3.56 -5.36
C GLU A 34 6.47 -3.20 -4.06
N VAL A 35 5.14 -3.23 -4.06
CA VAL A 35 4.30 -2.98 -2.88
C VAL A 35 3.56 -4.25 -2.50
N TYR A 36 3.63 -4.63 -1.23
CA TYR A 36 3.02 -5.85 -0.70
C TYR A 36 1.95 -5.53 0.34
N CYS A 37 0.93 -6.37 0.41
CA CYS A 37 -0.13 -6.28 1.40
C CYS A 37 0.38 -6.69 2.78
N ASP A 38 0.27 -5.81 3.76
CA ASP A 38 0.74 -6.08 5.13
C ASP A 38 -0.04 -7.19 5.86
N LEU A 39 -1.18 -7.64 5.30
CA LEU A 39 -1.99 -8.71 5.89
C LEU A 39 -1.74 -10.09 5.27
N CYS A 40 -1.51 -10.16 3.95
CA CYS A 40 -1.38 -11.43 3.24
C CYS A 40 -0.10 -11.58 2.40
N ASN A 41 0.77 -10.56 2.40
CA ASN A 41 2.00 -10.48 1.62
C ASN A 41 1.83 -10.59 0.10
N ALA A 42 0.60 -10.53 -0.42
CA ALA A 42 0.35 -10.48 -1.86
C ALA A 42 0.80 -9.14 -2.45
N ASP A 43 1.21 -9.15 -3.72
CA ASP A 43 1.49 -7.94 -4.48
C ASP A 43 0.26 -7.02 -4.54
N ILE A 44 0.50 -5.71 -4.48
CA ILE A 44 -0.53 -4.68 -4.64
C ILE A 44 -0.29 -3.96 -5.97
N PRO A 45 -1.08 -4.24 -7.02
CA PRO A 45 -1.01 -3.51 -8.29
C PRO A 45 -1.67 -2.12 -8.24
N LEU A 46 -2.35 -1.80 -7.14
CA LEU A 46 -3.21 -0.63 -7.00
C LEU A 46 -2.43 0.68 -6.88
N ARG A 47 -2.72 1.67 -7.72
CA ARG A 47 -2.15 3.03 -7.58
C ARG A 47 -3.28 4.06 -7.70
N PRO A 48 -3.59 4.83 -6.64
CA PRO A 48 -2.93 4.84 -5.32
C PRO A 48 -3.18 3.55 -4.52
N VAL A 49 -2.27 3.22 -3.61
CA VAL A 49 -2.39 2.12 -2.64
C VAL A 49 -3.30 2.57 -1.49
N PRO A 50 -4.34 1.81 -1.10
CA PRO A 50 -5.11 2.12 0.10
C PRO A 50 -4.30 1.75 1.34
N VAL A 51 -4.09 2.75 2.19
CA VAL A 51 -3.43 2.59 3.49
C VAL A 51 -4.44 2.85 4.61
N VAL A 52 -4.54 1.93 5.56
CA VAL A 52 -5.43 2.06 6.72
C VAL A 52 -4.61 1.87 7.99
N SER A 53 -4.53 2.92 8.82
CA SER A 53 -3.76 2.90 10.08
C SER A 53 -2.29 2.49 9.87
N GLY A 54 -1.69 2.94 8.75
CA GLY A 54 -0.31 2.63 8.36
C GLY A 54 -0.14 1.31 7.59
N TYR A 55 -1.18 0.49 7.45
CA TYR A 55 -1.11 -0.76 6.70
C TYR A 55 -1.51 -0.57 5.23
N ALA A 56 -0.61 -0.90 4.30
CA ALA A 56 -0.90 -1.02 2.88
C ALA A 56 -1.68 -2.32 2.61
N LEU A 57 -2.84 -2.23 1.97
CA LEU A 57 -3.77 -3.36 1.83
C LEU A 57 -4.13 -3.64 0.36
N CYS A 58 -4.24 -4.90 -0.02
CA CYS A 58 -4.88 -5.30 -1.27
C CYS A 58 -6.41 -5.19 -1.15
N LEU A 59 -7.14 -5.19 -2.29
CA LEU A 59 -8.61 -5.10 -2.28
C LEU A 59 -9.30 -6.29 -1.59
N GLU A 60 -8.65 -7.45 -1.48
CA GLU A 60 -9.21 -8.59 -0.75
C GLU A 60 -9.10 -8.43 0.78
N CYS A 61 -8.07 -7.73 1.25
CA CYS A 61 -7.80 -7.53 2.67
C CYS A 61 -8.39 -6.22 3.22
N LEU A 62 -8.53 -5.19 2.37
CA LEU A 62 -9.12 -3.90 2.74
C LEU A 62 -10.49 -4.04 3.45
N PRO A 63 -11.47 -4.83 2.98
CA PRO A 63 -12.76 -4.98 3.65
C PRO A 63 -12.67 -5.66 5.03
N LYS A 64 -11.60 -6.43 5.30
CA LYS A 64 -11.39 -7.10 6.59
C LYS A 64 -10.95 -6.11 7.67
N ILE A 65 -10.18 -5.09 7.28
CA ILE A 65 -9.69 -4.03 8.18
C ILE A 65 -10.69 -2.86 8.23
N GLU A 66 -11.20 -2.42 7.09
CA GLU A 66 -12.15 -1.31 6.98
C GLU A 66 -13.40 -1.74 6.19
N PRO A 67 -14.39 -2.38 6.83
CA PRO A 67 -15.60 -2.89 6.17
C PRO A 67 -16.45 -1.81 5.47
N LYS A 68 -16.25 -0.52 5.79
CA LYS A 68 -16.99 0.60 5.18
C LYS A 68 -16.12 1.39 4.19
N TRP A 69 -15.01 0.82 3.72
CA TRP A 69 -14.05 1.50 2.83
C TRP A 69 -14.72 2.12 1.61
N GLU A 70 -15.74 1.43 1.09
CA GLU A 70 -16.51 1.84 -0.08
C GLU A 70 -17.23 3.19 0.04
N ARG A 71 -17.47 3.67 1.27
CA ARG A 71 -18.08 4.98 1.53
C ARG A 71 -17.05 6.10 1.59
N GLN A 72 -15.78 5.76 1.68
CA GLN A 72 -14.67 6.69 1.84
C GLN A 72 -13.98 7.02 0.52
N VAL A 73 -14.23 6.21 -0.52
CA VAL A 73 -13.63 6.38 -1.84
C VAL A 73 -14.66 6.77 -2.88
N THR A 74 -14.23 7.55 -3.87
CA THR A 74 -15.10 7.96 -4.97
C THR A 74 -15.39 6.77 -5.91
N PRO A 75 -16.51 6.79 -6.64
CA PRO A 75 -16.81 5.77 -7.66
C PRO A 75 -15.71 5.65 -8.72
N LEU A 76 -15.08 6.78 -9.10
CA LEU A 76 -13.97 6.78 -10.06
C LEU A 76 -12.76 6.02 -9.55
N LEU A 77 -12.38 6.20 -8.28
CA LEU A 77 -11.25 5.49 -7.70
C LEU A 77 -11.49 3.98 -7.63
N LYS A 78 -12.72 3.55 -7.30
CA LYS A 78 -13.11 2.13 -7.34
C LYS A 78 -12.92 1.54 -8.74
N LEU A 79 -13.33 2.27 -9.77
CA LEU A 79 -13.17 1.85 -11.16
C LEU A 79 -11.69 1.72 -11.54
N ILE A 80 -10.86 2.69 -11.18
CA ILE A 80 -9.40 2.65 -11.43
C ILE A 80 -8.79 1.40 -10.81
N TRP A 81 -9.09 1.12 -9.53
CA TRP A 81 -8.58 -0.08 -8.86
C TRP A 81 -9.05 -1.37 -9.51
N GLN A 82 -10.31 -1.45 -9.92
CA GLN A 82 -10.84 -2.62 -10.65
C GLN A 82 -10.12 -2.83 -12.00
N THR A 83 -9.82 -1.75 -12.73
CA THR A 83 -9.06 -1.84 -13.99
C THR A 83 -7.63 -2.30 -13.76
N GLN A 84 -6.97 -1.82 -12.69
CA GLN A 84 -5.61 -2.24 -12.34
C GLN A 84 -5.53 -3.73 -12.01
N MET A 85 -6.48 -4.24 -11.20
CA MET A 85 -6.56 -5.67 -10.88
C MET A 85 -6.84 -6.55 -12.11
N ALA A 86 -7.47 -6.02 -13.16
CA ALA A 86 -7.77 -6.75 -14.38
C ALA A 86 -6.61 -6.74 -15.40
N SER A 87 -5.55 -5.98 -15.13
CA SER A 87 -4.40 -5.83 -16.04
C SER A 87 -3.21 -6.71 -15.64
N GLU A 88 -3.35 -7.55 -14.61
CA GLU A 88 -2.38 -8.58 -14.19
C GLU A 88 -2.52 -9.88 -15.00
#